data_AF-A0A2V4BIK9-F1
#
_entry.id   AF-A0A2V4BIK9-F1
#
_cell.length_a   1.000
_cell.length_b   1.000
_cell.length_c   1.000
_cell.angle_alpha   90.00
_cell.angle_beta   90.00
_cell.angle_gamma   90.00
#
_symmetry.space_group_name_H-M   'P 1'
#
loop_
_entity.id
_entity.type
_entity.pdbx_description
1 polymer ?
#
loop_
_entity_poly.entity_id
_entity_poly.type
_entity_poly.pdbx_seq_one_letter_code
_entity_poly.pdbx_strand_id
1 'polypeptide(L)'
;MRYFIGGFTWEDESQLDRFISEGIWENGYEEEKYSDLFSQISVGDMFALKSTFVKGRKPNAKSYLRIKQIGIVTKLISKSSIKIDWIKNDEFDLTDIKWYANTLEEIELSEDVNRIFGTAKNKYQMNYYSKLLETNKNIILTGAPGTGKTFLAKQIAKQLIGVKTDEELEESGQFNFVQFHPSYDYTDFVEGLRPTPPDENGIIGFELKNGVFKEFCKKALDVEAVNIQKIDDFSIIGYEQYLNALGLNSKTINNYRLRIEQLLGTKEITSKREIVELEIYKSLDEICDNLDSIKDFDDSNKMHRQFTSSVSNLINFRNSLLTNKKSSSKAKPDFVFVIDEINRGEISKIFGELFFSIDPSYRGKKGSVKTQYSNLHNDEKEVFYVPENVYIIGSMNDIDRSVESFDFAMRRRFTWIEITAEQSAVNMSLPHDIKEKMLKLNKQISDTDGLNPSYHIGAAYFLDSNGNARQDIDNIWNLRIEPLLKEYLRGMPDSIEKIELLKNAFTA
;
A
#
# COMPACT_ATOMS: atom_id res chain seq x y z
N MET A 1 2.42 -20.50 2.46
CA MET A 1 1.01 -20.14 2.26
C MET A 1 0.47 -20.98 1.13
N ARG A 2 -0.45 -21.88 1.46
CA ARG A 2 -1.18 -22.78 0.56
C ARG A 2 -2.61 -22.24 0.36
N TYR A 3 -3.32 -22.79 -0.62
CA TYR A 3 -4.62 -22.30 -1.05
C TYR A 3 -5.61 -23.45 -1.11
N PHE A 4 -6.69 -23.35 -0.35
CA PHE A 4 -7.70 -24.41 -0.24
C PHE A 4 -9.07 -23.91 -0.64
N ILE A 5 -9.90 -24.81 -1.15
CA ILE A 5 -11.31 -24.56 -1.44
C ILE A 5 -12.20 -25.58 -0.75
N GLY A 6 -13.28 -25.08 -0.16
CA GLY A 6 -14.26 -25.84 0.59
C GLY A 6 -15.67 -25.73 0.01
N GLY A 7 -16.39 -26.84 -0.06
CA GLY A 7 -17.84 -26.84 -0.19
C GLY A 7 -18.52 -26.40 1.11
N PHE A 8 -19.81 -26.09 1.03
CA PHE A 8 -20.58 -25.61 2.18
C PHE A 8 -21.99 -26.23 2.26
N THR A 9 -22.22 -27.34 1.56
CA THR A 9 -23.55 -27.99 1.50
C THR A 9 -23.45 -29.40 2.07
N TRP A 10 -24.14 -29.64 3.19
CA TRP A 10 -24.22 -30.94 3.87
C TRP A 10 -25.67 -31.39 3.89
N GLU A 11 -25.93 -32.67 3.57
CA GLU A 11 -27.28 -33.25 3.62
C GLU A 11 -28.36 -32.38 2.93
N ASP A 12 -28.00 -31.81 1.77
CA ASP A 12 -28.82 -30.87 0.97
C ASP A 12 -29.12 -29.51 1.62
N GLU A 13 -28.51 -29.20 2.76
CA GLU A 13 -28.60 -27.90 3.42
C GLU A 13 -27.32 -27.06 3.27
N SER A 14 -27.50 -25.77 2.98
CA SER A 14 -26.39 -24.81 2.91
C SER A 14 -25.98 -24.35 4.31
N GLN A 15 -24.70 -24.51 4.63
CA GLN A 15 -24.06 -24.02 5.85
C GLN A 15 -23.37 -22.66 5.67
N LEU A 16 -23.52 -22.04 4.49
CA LEU A 16 -22.81 -20.82 4.12
C LEU A 16 -22.92 -19.70 5.17
N ASP A 17 -24.15 -19.37 5.58
CA ASP A 17 -24.41 -18.26 6.50
C ASP A 17 -23.82 -18.54 7.89
N ARG A 18 -23.89 -19.80 8.34
CA ARG A 18 -23.25 -20.23 9.58
C ARG A 18 -21.74 -20.09 9.50
N PHE A 19 -21.12 -20.58 8.42
CA PHE A 19 -19.67 -20.52 8.26
C PHE A 19 -19.15 -19.08 8.22
N ILE A 20 -19.89 -18.18 7.56
CA ILE A 20 -19.53 -16.76 7.48
C ILE A 20 -19.70 -16.07 8.83
N SER A 21 -20.83 -16.28 9.52
CA SER A 21 -21.14 -15.60 10.77
C SER A 21 -20.29 -16.07 11.96
N GLU A 22 -20.01 -17.38 12.04
CA GLU A 22 -19.18 -17.96 13.11
C GLU A 22 -17.68 -17.84 12.80
N GLY A 23 -17.31 -17.64 11.53
CA GLY A 23 -15.92 -17.67 11.08
C GLY A 23 -15.30 -19.06 11.20
N ILE A 24 -16.10 -20.11 11.04
CA ILE A 24 -15.67 -21.50 11.20
C ILE A 24 -16.11 -22.28 9.96
N TRP A 25 -15.16 -22.94 9.32
CA TRP A 25 -15.47 -23.97 8.34
C TRP A 25 -15.22 -25.34 8.95
N GLU A 26 -16.20 -26.23 8.82
CA GLU A 26 -16.10 -27.61 9.29
C GLU A 26 -16.43 -28.59 8.19
N ASN A 27 -15.75 -29.73 8.20
CA ASN A 27 -16.01 -30.84 7.33
C ASN A 27 -17.29 -31.57 7.75
N GLY A 28 -18.31 -31.57 6.89
CA GLY A 28 -19.59 -32.24 7.15
C GLY A 28 -19.61 -33.75 6.88
N TYR A 29 -18.45 -34.39 6.69
CA TYR A 29 -18.33 -35.84 6.50
C TYR A 29 -17.62 -36.50 7.70
N GLU A 30 -17.59 -37.84 7.74
CA GLU A 30 -16.84 -38.61 8.74
C GLU A 30 -15.40 -38.08 8.88
N GLU A 31 -14.88 -38.02 10.13
CA GLU A 31 -13.60 -37.36 10.45
C GLU A 31 -12.40 -37.85 9.64
N GLU A 32 -12.44 -39.10 9.16
CA GLU A 32 -11.37 -39.66 8.32
C GLU A 32 -11.34 -39.06 6.91
N LYS A 33 -12.50 -38.65 6.36
CA LYS A 33 -12.60 -38.13 5.00
C LYS A 33 -11.96 -36.74 4.94
N TYR A 34 -10.92 -36.59 4.11
CA TYR A 34 -10.07 -35.39 3.99
C TYR A 34 -9.12 -35.11 5.17
N SER A 35 -8.94 -36.05 6.11
CA SER A 35 -8.00 -35.90 7.23
C SER A 35 -6.56 -35.57 6.78
N ASP A 36 -6.09 -36.20 5.71
CA ASP A 36 -4.77 -35.92 5.11
C ASP A 36 -4.63 -34.48 4.62
N LEU A 37 -5.66 -33.93 3.98
CA LEU A 37 -5.70 -32.54 3.52
C LEU A 37 -5.81 -31.57 4.70
N PHE A 38 -6.59 -31.91 5.72
CA PHE A 38 -6.66 -31.09 6.95
C PHE A 38 -5.33 -30.98 7.67
N SER A 39 -4.56 -32.07 7.72
CA SER A 39 -3.22 -32.08 8.34
C SER A 39 -2.23 -31.14 7.66
N GLN A 40 -2.54 -30.76 6.42
CA GLN A 40 -1.71 -29.88 5.59
C GLN A 40 -2.07 -28.40 5.71
N ILE A 41 -3.24 -28.08 6.27
CA ILE A 41 -3.69 -26.69 6.47
C ILE A 41 -2.95 -26.09 7.65
N SER A 42 -2.38 -24.90 7.45
CA SER A 42 -1.68 -24.13 8.46
C SER A 42 -2.32 -22.76 8.69
N VAL A 43 -2.07 -22.18 9.86
CA VAL A 43 -2.42 -20.77 10.12
C VAL A 43 -1.72 -19.88 9.09
N GLY A 44 -2.47 -18.97 8.47
CA GLY A 44 -2.02 -18.10 7.39
C GLY A 44 -2.33 -18.62 5.98
N ASP A 45 -2.81 -19.84 5.81
CA ASP A 45 -3.29 -20.33 4.51
C ASP A 45 -4.60 -19.65 4.11
N MET A 46 -4.84 -19.54 2.80
CA MET A 46 -6.07 -18.97 2.27
C MET A 46 -7.10 -20.05 1.99
N PHE A 47 -8.36 -19.75 2.27
CA PHE A 47 -9.47 -20.66 2.11
C PHE A 47 -10.63 -19.98 1.36
N ALA A 48 -11.22 -20.65 0.38
CA ALA A 48 -12.36 -20.13 -0.38
C ALA A 48 -13.56 -21.08 -0.33
N LEU A 49 -14.75 -20.54 -0.08
CA LEU A 49 -16.00 -21.27 -0.19
C LEU A 49 -16.45 -21.31 -1.65
N LYS A 50 -16.71 -22.52 -2.14
CA LYS A 50 -17.07 -22.75 -3.54
C LYS A 50 -18.41 -23.46 -3.72
N SER A 51 -19.03 -23.22 -4.86
CA SER A 51 -20.10 -24.06 -5.42
C SER A 51 -19.85 -24.27 -6.91
N THR A 52 -20.40 -25.34 -7.48
CA THR A 52 -20.23 -25.67 -8.89
C THR A 52 -21.59 -25.80 -9.56
N PHE A 53 -21.74 -25.26 -10.77
CA PHE A 53 -22.98 -25.37 -11.54
C PHE A 53 -22.70 -25.41 -13.04
N VAL A 54 -23.68 -25.85 -13.82
CA VAL A 54 -23.58 -25.92 -15.29
C VAL A 54 -24.55 -24.91 -15.91
N LYS A 55 -24.07 -24.10 -16.85
CA LYS A 55 -24.88 -23.11 -17.57
C LYS A 55 -24.86 -23.40 -19.07
N GLY A 56 -26.02 -23.26 -19.71
CA GLY A 56 -26.20 -23.48 -21.16
C GLY A 56 -26.92 -24.78 -21.49
N ARG A 57 -27.18 -24.99 -22.79
CA ARG A 57 -27.82 -26.20 -23.32
C ARG A 57 -26.79 -27.06 -24.05
N LYS A 58 -26.92 -28.39 -23.93
CA LYS A 58 -26.07 -29.33 -24.69
C LYS A 58 -26.21 -29.04 -26.20
N PRO A 59 -25.12 -29.12 -26.99
CA PRO A 59 -23.77 -29.59 -26.61
C PRO A 59 -22.85 -28.52 -25.97
N ASN A 60 -23.27 -27.26 -25.92
CA ASN A 60 -22.41 -26.12 -25.52
C ASN A 60 -22.51 -25.76 -24.02
N ALA A 61 -22.96 -26.69 -23.17
CA ALA A 61 -23.06 -26.44 -21.74
C ALA A 61 -21.67 -26.31 -21.13
N LYS A 62 -21.44 -25.26 -20.33
CA LYS A 62 -20.17 -25.02 -19.64
C LYS A 62 -20.33 -25.19 -18.13
N SER A 63 -19.34 -25.78 -17.49
CA SER A 63 -19.23 -25.85 -16.04
C SER A 63 -18.61 -24.57 -15.49
N TYR A 64 -19.15 -24.10 -14.37
CA TYR A 64 -18.73 -22.89 -13.67
C TYR A 64 -18.36 -23.24 -12.21
N LEU A 65 -17.31 -22.59 -11.73
CA LEU A 65 -16.93 -22.55 -10.31
C LEU A 65 -17.32 -21.18 -9.76
N ARG A 66 -18.25 -21.15 -8.80
CA ARG A 66 -18.63 -19.93 -8.08
C ARG A 66 -17.87 -19.84 -6.78
N ILE A 67 -17.14 -18.75 -6.59
CA ILE A 67 -16.51 -18.41 -5.32
C ILE A 67 -17.47 -17.51 -4.54
N LYS A 68 -17.83 -17.97 -3.34
CA LYS A 68 -18.77 -17.29 -2.44
C LYS A 68 -18.04 -16.34 -1.50
N GLN A 69 -17.00 -16.83 -0.86
CA GLN A 69 -16.25 -16.07 0.12
C GLN A 69 -14.81 -16.55 0.20
N ILE A 70 -13.88 -15.64 0.48
CA ILE A 70 -12.47 -15.94 0.65
C ILE A 70 -12.04 -15.46 2.03
N GLY A 71 -11.18 -16.21 2.72
CA GLY A 71 -10.66 -15.85 4.02
C GLY A 71 -9.30 -16.44 4.31
N ILE A 72 -8.78 -16.15 5.50
CA ILE A 72 -7.48 -16.63 5.97
C ILE A 72 -7.66 -17.46 7.22
N VAL A 73 -7.00 -18.63 7.25
CA VAL A 73 -7.02 -19.52 8.40
C VAL A 73 -6.29 -18.85 9.55
N THR A 74 -7.01 -18.59 10.64
CA THR A 74 -6.46 -17.96 11.86
C THR A 74 -6.18 -18.97 12.96
N LYS A 75 -6.85 -20.12 12.95
CA LYS A 75 -6.67 -21.17 13.96
C LYS A 75 -7.12 -22.52 13.43
N LEU A 76 -6.40 -23.58 13.78
CA LEU A 76 -6.85 -24.96 13.64
C LEU A 76 -7.65 -25.33 14.89
N ILE A 77 -8.94 -25.65 14.75
CA ILE A 77 -9.81 -25.96 15.89
C ILE A 77 -9.74 -27.45 16.21
N SER A 78 -9.85 -28.28 15.19
CA SER A 78 -9.77 -29.75 15.27
C SER A 78 -9.18 -30.32 13.98
N LYS A 79 -9.17 -31.66 13.85
CA LYS A 79 -8.80 -32.35 12.60
C LYS A 79 -9.82 -32.20 11.48
N SER A 80 -10.95 -31.55 11.74
CA SER A 80 -12.08 -31.40 10.82
C SER A 80 -12.69 -29.99 10.83
N SER A 81 -12.11 -29.06 11.59
CA SER A 81 -12.62 -27.69 11.74
C SER A 81 -11.50 -26.66 11.83
N ILE A 82 -11.67 -25.55 11.11
CA ILE A 82 -10.74 -24.42 11.05
C ILE A 82 -11.47 -23.11 11.29
N LYS A 83 -10.80 -22.19 11.97
CA LYS A 83 -11.25 -20.80 12.12
C LYS A 83 -10.70 -19.97 10.97
N ILE A 84 -11.56 -19.21 10.33
CA ILE A 84 -11.26 -18.39 9.17
C ILE A 84 -11.69 -16.95 9.46
N ASP A 85 -10.79 -16.01 9.18
CA ASP A 85 -11.12 -14.58 9.11
C ASP A 85 -11.50 -14.25 7.67
N TRP A 86 -12.79 -14.00 7.44
CA TRP A 86 -13.35 -13.79 6.11
C TRP A 86 -13.06 -12.38 5.58
N ILE A 87 -12.57 -12.31 4.36
CA ILE A 87 -12.29 -11.06 3.66
C ILE A 87 -13.54 -10.65 2.90
N LYS A 88 -13.98 -9.39 3.05
CA LYS A 88 -15.11 -8.88 2.25
C LYS A 88 -14.77 -8.92 0.75
N ASN A 89 -15.48 -9.75 0.00
CA ASN A 89 -15.42 -9.86 -1.47
C ASN A 89 -16.84 -10.01 -2.05
N ASP A 90 -17.00 -9.66 -3.33
CA ASP A 90 -18.19 -10.01 -4.09
C ASP A 90 -18.11 -11.46 -4.56
N GLU A 91 -19.27 -12.08 -4.82
CA GLU A 91 -19.31 -13.40 -5.45
C GLU A 91 -18.92 -13.30 -6.92
N PHE A 92 -18.16 -14.29 -7.41
CA PHE A 92 -17.78 -14.33 -8.82
C PHE A 92 -17.72 -15.76 -9.37
N ASP A 93 -17.94 -15.85 -10.68
CA ASP A 93 -17.99 -17.09 -11.43
C ASP A 93 -16.77 -17.24 -12.32
N LEU A 94 -16.15 -18.43 -12.31
CA LEU A 94 -15.01 -18.79 -13.14
C LEU A 94 -15.39 -19.92 -14.10
N THR A 95 -14.99 -19.78 -15.37
CA THR A 95 -14.97 -20.85 -16.37
C THR A 95 -13.55 -21.14 -16.82
N ASP A 96 -13.36 -22.23 -17.55
CA ASP A 96 -12.07 -22.57 -18.16
C ASP A 96 -10.97 -22.62 -17.09
N ILE A 97 -11.28 -23.29 -15.98
CA ILE A 97 -10.44 -23.51 -14.80
C ILE A 97 -10.38 -25.02 -14.53
N LYS A 98 -9.36 -25.51 -13.80
CA LYS A 98 -9.33 -26.92 -13.37
C LYS A 98 -10.63 -27.27 -12.65
N TRP A 99 -11.13 -28.48 -12.91
CA TRP A 99 -12.33 -28.97 -12.26
C TRP A 99 -12.03 -29.38 -10.82
N TYR A 100 -12.54 -28.61 -9.85
CA TYR A 100 -12.42 -28.87 -8.42
C TYR A 100 -13.72 -29.48 -7.88
N ALA A 101 -13.86 -30.79 -8.01
CA ALA A 101 -15.09 -31.54 -7.75
C ALA A 101 -15.31 -31.84 -6.26
N ASN A 102 -14.24 -32.12 -5.52
CA ASN A 102 -14.30 -32.57 -4.14
C ASN A 102 -14.74 -31.44 -3.21
N THR A 103 -15.20 -31.84 -2.03
CA THR A 103 -15.61 -30.89 -1.00
C THR A 103 -14.44 -30.08 -0.49
N LEU A 104 -13.30 -30.69 -0.24
CA LEU A 104 -12.05 -30.00 0.13
C LEU A 104 -10.98 -30.35 -0.90
N GLU A 105 -10.38 -29.33 -1.50
CA GLU A 105 -9.21 -29.48 -2.38
C GLU A 105 -8.19 -28.38 -2.14
N GLU A 106 -6.94 -28.71 -2.41
CA GLU A 106 -5.88 -27.73 -2.55
C GLU A 106 -5.73 -27.29 -4.01
N ILE A 107 -5.39 -26.01 -4.18
CA ILE A 107 -5.13 -25.38 -5.46
C ILE A 107 -3.62 -25.15 -5.59
N GLU A 108 -2.98 -25.95 -6.44
CA GLU A 108 -1.56 -25.87 -6.73
C GLU A 108 -1.25 -25.06 -8.00
N LEU A 109 -2.20 -25.01 -8.94
CA LEU A 109 -2.04 -24.30 -10.22
C LEU A 109 -1.98 -22.79 -9.97
N SER A 110 -0.85 -22.17 -10.29
CA SER A 110 -0.61 -20.74 -10.03
C SER A 110 -1.62 -19.82 -10.72
N GLU A 111 -2.07 -20.18 -11.93
CA GLU A 111 -3.08 -19.42 -12.65
C GLU A 111 -4.43 -19.43 -11.91
N ASP A 112 -4.85 -20.59 -11.43
CA ASP A 112 -6.09 -20.76 -10.66
C ASP A 112 -6.01 -20.06 -9.31
N VAL A 113 -4.86 -20.17 -8.62
CA VAL A 113 -4.60 -19.42 -7.38
C VAL A 113 -4.78 -17.93 -7.62
N ASN A 114 -4.20 -17.39 -8.70
CA ASN A 114 -4.30 -15.97 -9.00
C ASN A 114 -5.74 -15.55 -9.33
N ARG A 115 -6.45 -16.35 -10.14
CA ARG A 115 -7.84 -16.09 -10.52
C ARG A 115 -8.83 -16.17 -9.35
N ILE A 116 -8.58 -17.04 -8.37
CA ILE A 116 -9.46 -17.22 -7.21
C ILE A 116 -9.05 -16.28 -6.06
N PHE A 117 -7.78 -16.25 -5.69
CA PHE A 117 -7.32 -15.59 -4.47
C PHE A 117 -6.59 -14.27 -4.70
N GLY A 118 -6.15 -13.95 -5.92
CA GLY A 118 -5.24 -12.83 -6.18
C GLY A 118 -5.70 -11.50 -5.59
N THR A 119 -6.95 -11.11 -5.86
CA THR A 119 -7.54 -9.88 -5.32
C THR A 119 -7.65 -9.90 -3.80
N ALA A 120 -8.17 -10.99 -3.23
CA ALA A 120 -8.36 -11.11 -1.78
C ALA A 120 -7.02 -11.12 -1.03
N LYS A 121 -6.01 -11.80 -1.59
CA LYS A 121 -4.65 -11.86 -1.07
C LYS A 121 -4.01 -10.48 -1.04
N ASN A 122 -4.09 -9.74 -2.14
CA ASN A 122 -3.57 -8.37 -2.21
C ASN A 122 -4.27 -7.50 -1.17
N LYS A 123 -5.60 -7.58 -1.08
CA LYS A 123 -6.38 -6.82 -0.08
C LYS A 123 -5.97 -7.15 1.36
N TYR A 124 -5.77 -8.43 1.69
CA TYR A 124 -5.32 -8.85 3.02
C TYR A 124 -3.92 -8.32 3.33
N GLN A 125 -2.97 -8.50 2.41
CA GLN A 125 -1.61 -8.05 2.59
C GLN A 125 -1.53 -6.53 2.78
N MET A 126 -2.30 -5.79 1.99
CA MET A 126 -2.41 -4.34 2.10
C MET A 126 -3.03 -3.95 3.46
N ASN A 127 -4.14 -4.56 3.88
CA ASN A 127 -4.73 -4.35 5.21
C ASN A 127 -3.73 -4.62 6.36
N TYR A 128 -2.92 -5.68 6.24
CA TYR A 128 -1.89 -6.00 7.22
C TYR A 128 -0.88 -4.85 7.37
N TYR A 129 -0.34 -4.34 6.26
CA TYR A 129 0.62 -3.24 6.29
C TYR A 129 0.00 -1.93 6.77
N SER A 130 -1.22 -1.61 6.35
CA SER A 130 -1.95 -0.43 6.82
C SER A 130 -2.15 -0.48 8.33
N LYS A 131 -2.62 -1.60 8.89
CA LYS A 131 -2.79 -1.77 10.33
C LYS A 131 -1.47 -1.70 11.09
N LEU A 132 -0.40 -2.24 10.51
CA LEU A 132 0.93 -2.18 11.10
C LEU A 132 1.45 -0.73 11.15
N LEU A 133 1.22 0.04 10.09
CA LEU A 133 1.57 1.46 10.03
C LEU A 133 0.71 2.30 10.98
N GLU A 134 -0.59 2.05 11.06
CA GLU A 134 -1.51 2.71 12.00
C GLU A 134 -1.06 2.52 13.45
N THR A 135 -0.68 1.29 13.80
CA THR A 135 -0.28 0.90 15.15
C THR A 135 1.09 1.46 15.52
N ASN A 136 2.07 1.40 14.60
CA ASN A 136 3.47 1.71 14.91
C ASN A 136 3.91 3.11 14.47
N LYS A 137 3.11 3.83 13.67
CA LYS A 137 3.35 5.17 13.12
C LYS A 137 4.53 5.31 12.16
N ASN A 138 5.61 4.54 12.35
CA ASN A 138 6.77 4.52 11.46
C ASN A 138 7.17 3.08 11.12
N ILE A 139 7.35 2.80 9.84
CA ILE A 139 7.84 1.51 9.35
C ILE A 139 9.05 1.71 8.43
N ILE A 140 9.94 0.72 8.36
CA ILE A 140 11.02 0.64 7.37
C ILE A 140 10.83 -0.64 6.58
N LEU A 141 10.71 -0.51 5.26
CA LEU A 141 10.75 -1.59 4.29
C LEU A 141 12.22 -1.81 3.89
N THR A 142 12.76 -2.98 4.24
CA THR A 142 14.15 -3.36 3.97
C THR A 142 14.20 -4.59 3.07
N GLY A 143 15.38 -4.93 2.57
CA GLY A 143 15.56 -6.11 1.74
C GLY A 143 16.45 -5.83 0.53
N ALA A 144 16.68 -6.87 -0.25
CA ALA A 144 17.56 -6.82 -1.40
C ALA A 144 17.04 -5.88 -2.51
N PRO A 145 17.89 -5.44 -3.46
CA PRO A 145 17.47 -4.58 -4.56
C PRO A 145 16.40 -5.23 -5.44
N GLY A 146 15.46 -4.42 -5.94
CA GLY A 146 14.41 -4.87 -6.85
C GLY A 146 13.26 -5.66 -6.20
N THR A 147 13.16 -5.68 -4.86
CA THR A 147 12.05 -6.35 -4.15
C THR A 147 10.76 -5.52 -4.10
N GLY A 148 10.75 -4.31 -4.67
CA GLY A 148 9.55 -3.48 -4.80
C GLY A 148 9.18 -2.64 -3.58
N LYS A 149 10.14 -2.34 -2.71
CA LYS A 149 9.91 -1.58 -1.45
C LYS A 149 9.28 -0.21 -1.70
N THR A 150 9.82 0.58 -2.63
CA THR A 150 9.29 1.91 -2.98
C THR A 150 7.87 1.81 -3.55
N PHE A 151 7.61 0.80 -4.39
CA PHE A 151 6.27 0.54 -4.93
C PHE A 151 5.28 0.17 -3.82
N LEU A 152 5.70 -0.72 -2.91
CA LEU A 152 4.91 -1.14 -1.76
C LEU A 152 4.61 0.03 -0.82
N ALA A 153 5.59 0.90 -0.53
CA ALA A 153 5.40 2.10 0.27
C ALA A 153 4.27 2.99 -0.28
N LYS A 154 4.26 3.20 -1.61
CA LYS A 154 3.19 3.93 -2.29
C LYS A 154 1.85 3.19 -2.20
N GLN A 155 1.80 1.87 -2.38
CA GLN A 155 0.54 1.11 -2.24
C GLN A 155 -0.06 1.24 -0.83
N ILE A 156 0.78 1.15 0.21
CA ILE A 156 0.36 1.33 1.60
C ILE A 156 -0.19 2.76 1.79
N ALA A 157 0.51 3.77 1.28
CA ALA A 157 0.05 5.16 1.35
C ALA A 157 -1.30 5.36 0.65
N LYS A 158 -1.45 4.81 -0.55
CA LYS A 158 -2.71 4.86 -1.32
C LYS A 158 -3.88 4.25 -0.57
N GLN A 159 -3.65 3.08 0.03
CA GLN A 159 -4.69 2.43 0.81
C GLN A 159 -5.08 3.24 2.05
N LEU A 160 -4.10 3.75 2.80
CA LEU A 160 -4.37 4.50 4.03
C LEU A 160 -5.09 5.82 3.74
N ILE A 161 -4.71 6.53 2.68
CA ILE A 161 -5.33 7.79 2.26
C ILE A 161 -6.69 7.55 1.55
N GLY A 162 -6.88 6.37 0.96
CA GLY A 162 -8.11 6.00 0.25
C GLY A 162 -8.12 6.40 -1.23
N VAL A 163 -6.95 6.43 -1.88
CA VAL A 163 -6.79 6.74 -3.32
C VAL A 163 -6.32 5.51 -4.11
N LYS A 164 -6.44 5.52 -5.44
CA LYS A 164 -6.12 4.34 -6.27
C LYS A 164 -4.88 4.54 -7.13
N THR A 165 -4.68 5.74 -7.67
CA THR A 165 -3.57 6.02 -8.58
C THR A 165 -2.46 6.81 -7.89
N ASP A 166 -1.27 6.78 -8.48
CA ASP A 166 -0.14 7.54 -7.97
C ASP A 166 -0.36 9.04 -8.19
N GLU A 167 -1.05 9.45 -9.26
CA GLU A 167 -1.43 10.85 -9.47
C GLU A 167 -2.41 11.35 -8.40
N GLU A 168 -3.44 10.56 -8.05
CA GLU A 168 -4.38 10.90 -6.97
C GLU A 168 -3.67 11.00 -5.62
N LEU A 169 -2.65 10.16 -5.39
CA LEU A 169 -1.82 10.20 -4.21
C LEU A 169 -1.06 11.52 -4.10
N GLU A 170 -0.37 11.93 -5.16
CA GLU A 170 0.38 13.20 -5.20
C GLU A 170 -0.56 14.42 -5.10
N GLU A 171 -1.75 14.35 -5.71
CA GLU A 171 -2.76 15.42 -5.67
C GLU A 171 -3.55 15.46 -4.35
N SER A 172 -3.41 14.47 -3.47
CA SER A 172 -4.21 14.38 -2.23
C SER A 172 -3.90 15.49 -1.21
N GLY A 173 -2.70 16.07 -1.25
CA GLY A 173 -2.18 16.96 -0.20
C GLY A 173 -1.81 16.23 1.12
N GLN A 174 -2.12 14.93 1.22
CA GLN A 174 -1.89 14.08 2.40
C GLN A 174 -0.65 13.20 2.24
N PHE A 175 -0.02 13.21 1.08
CA PHE A 175 1.17 12.44 0.75
C PHE A 175 2.37 13.33 0.46
N ASN A 176 3.56 12.89 0.84
CA ASN A 176 4.79 13.47 0.34
C ASN A 176 5.87 12.38 0.21
N PHE A 177 6.73 12.52 -0.80
CA PHE A 177 7.78 11.58 -1.12
C PHE A 177 9.11 12.31 -1.25
N VAL A 178 10.12 11.82 -0.54
CA VAL A 178 11.50 12.30 -0.66
C VAL A 178 12.45 11.11 -0.80
N GLN A 179 13.58 11.34 -1.43
CA GLN A 179 14.67 10.37 -1.47
C GLN A 179 15.88 10.98 -0.78
N PHE A 180 16.44 10.27 0.21
CA PHE A 180 17.66 10.72 0.87
C PHE A 180 18.89 10.47 0.00
N HIS A 181 19.82 11.40 0.10
CA HIS A 181 21.12 11.35 -0.53
C HIS A 181 22.19 11.89 0.44
N PRO A 182 23.49 11.62 0.21
CA PRO A 182 24.53 11.99 1.18
C PRO A 182 24.59 13.47 1.56
N SER A 183 24.16 14.36 0.65
CA SER A 183 24.11 15.82 0.90
C SER A 183 22.81 16.31 1.52
N TYR A 184 21.85 15.42 1.84
CA TYR A 184 20.54 15.81 2.38
C TYR A 184 20.70 16.17 3.84
N ASP A 185 20.20 17.32 4.27
CA ASP A 185 20.46 17.83 5.63
C ASP A 185 19.21 18.32 6.37
N TYR A 186 19.43 18.74 7.62
CA TYR A 186 18.40 19.31 8.49
C TYR A 186 17.70 20.52 7.87
N THR A 187 18.44 21.35 7.12
CA THR A 187 17.89 22.59 6.56
C THR A 187 16.91 22.34 5.42
N ASP A 188 17.08 21.24 4.69
CA ASP A 188 16.13 20.78 3.67
C ASP A 188 14.92 20.08 4.28
N PHE A 189 15.12 19.35 5.37
CA PHE A 189 14.09 18.49 5.97
C PHE A 189 13.19 19.21 6.98
N VAL A 190 13.79 19.98 7.88
CA VAL A 190 13.12 20.57 9.04
C VAL A 190 12.96 22.07 8.85
N GLU A 191 14.05 22.84 8.83
CA GLU A 191 14.02 24.27 8.53
C GLU A 191 15.45 24.82 8.41
N GLY A 192 15.61 25.90 7.67
CA GLY A 192 16.87 26.62 7.61
C GLY A 192 16.79 27.95 6.89
N LEU A 193 17.88 28.70 6.97
CA LEU A 193 18.00 29.99 6.28
C LEU A 193 18.21 29.75 4.78
N ARG A 194 17.45 30.49 3.97
CA ARG A 194 17.59 30.52 2.51
C ARG A 194 17.80 31.96 2.05
N PRO A 195 18.69 32.21 1.07
CA PRO A 195 18.91 33.55 0.58
C PRO A 195 17.66 34.07 -0.13
N THR A 196 17.35 35.36 0.04
CA THR A 196 16.30 36.05 -0.71
C THR A 196 16.88 36.67 -1.99
N PRO A 197 16.05 37.00 -2.99
CA PRO A 197 16.49 37.86 -4.09
C PRO A 197 17.12 39.15 -3.55
N PRO A 198 18.10 39.75 -4.25
CA PRO A 198 18.71 41.01 -3.84
C PRO A 198 17.66 42.11 -3.73
N ASP A 199 17.77 42.94 -2.70
CA ASP A 199 16.95 44.15 -2.57
C ASP A 199 17.32 45.21 -3.64
N GLU A 200 16.64 46.37 -3.61
CA GLU A 200 16.90 47.48 -4.55
C GLU A 200 18.35 48.01 -4.49
N ASN A 201 19.09 47.73 -3.41
CA ASN A 201 20.48 48.10 -3.22
C ASN A 201 21.45 46.95 -3.56
N GLY A 202 20.96 45.81 -4.03
CA GLY A 202 21.76 44.62 -4.35
C GLY A 202 22.17 43.78 -3.14
N ILE A 203 21.59 44.01 -1.96
CA ILE A 203 21.90 43.26 -0.73
C ILE A 203 21.07 41.98 -0.70
N ILE A 204 21.74 40.84 -0.51
CA ILE A 204 21.10 39.53 -0.34
C ILE A 204 20.71 39.36 1.13
N GLY A 205 19.41 39.19 1.39
CA GLY A 205 18.88 38.84 2.70
C GLY A 205 18.82 37.33 2.91
N PHE A 206 18.42 36.91 4.11
CA PHE A 206 18.09 35.52 4.42
C PHE A 206 16.71 35.45 5.07
N GLU A 207 15.91 34.49 4.63
CA GLU A 207 14.63 34.17 5.26
C GLU A 207 14.66 32.74 5.82
N LEU A 208 14.03 32.55 6.97
CA LEU A 208 13.83 31.21 7.53
C LEU A 208 12.74 30.50 6.72
N LYS A 209 13.06 29.34 6.17
CA LYS A 209 12.09 28.48 5.47
C LYS A 209 11.90 27.16 6.20
N ASN A 210 10.66 26.70 6.24
CA ASN A 210 10.35 25.34 6.61
C ASN A 210 10.92 24.38 5.57
N GLY A 211 11.54 23.32 6.07
CA GLY A 211 11.89 22.16 5.27
C GLY A 211 10.66 21.30 4.97
N VAL A 212 10.84 20.31 4.11
CA VAL A 212 9.76 19.51 3.54
C VAL A 212 8.92 18.76 4.59
N PHE A 213 9.53 18.29 5.68
CA PHE A 213 8.86 17.52 6.71
C PHE A 213 8.17 18.42 7.74
N LYS A 214 8.79 19.54 8.12
CA LYS A 214 8.13 20.53 8.99
C LYS A 214 6.90 21.11 8.31
N GLU A 215 7.01 21.45 7.03
CA GLU A 215 5.87 21.94 6.24
C GLU A 215 4.76 20.88 6.11
N PHE A 216 5.13 19.62 5.90
CA PHE A 216 4.17 18.51 5.86
C PHE A 216 3.42 18.33 7.19
N CYS A 217 4.14 18.36 8.31
CA CYS A 217 3.52 18.28 9.64
C CYS A 217 2.63 19.50 9.92
N LYS A 218 3.04 20.70 9.49
CA LYS A 218 2.23 21.90 9.60
C LYS A 218 0.91 21.76 8.83
N LYS A 219 0.94 21.26 7.59
CA LYS A 219 -0.29 20.95 6.82
C LYS A 219 -1.22 20.01 7.56
N ALA A 220 -0.69 18.93 8.12
CA ALA A 220 -1.49 17.99 8.91
C ALA A 220 -2.13 18.65 10.16
N LEU A 221 -1.42 19.58 10.81
CA LEU A 221 -1.94 20.37 11.94
C LEU A 221 -2.99 21.39 11.51
N ASP A 222 -2.78 22.08 10.38
CA ASP A 222 -3.72 23.08 9.86
C ASP A 222 -5.06 22.41 9.48
N VAL A 223 -4.99 21.21 8.89
CA VAL A 223 -6.18 20.37 8.63
C VAL A 223 -6.85 19.92 9.92
N GLU A 224 -6.08 19.55 10.95
CA GLU A 224 -6.64 19.27 12.27
C GLU A 224 -7.29 20.52 12.89
N ALA A 225 -6.69 21.70 12.75
CA ALA A 225 -7.21 22.94 13.32
C ALA A 225 -8.49 23.42 12.63
N VAL A 226 -8.59 23.26 11.30
CA VAL A 226 -9.79 23.55 10.52
C VAL A 226 -10.95 22.64 10.95
N ASN A 227 -10.67 21.36 11.22
CA ASN A 227 -11.63 20.43 11.83
C ASN A 227 -12.07 20.84 13.25
N ILE A 228 -11.29 21.65 13.99
CA ILE A 228 -11.56 22.00 15.40
C ILE A 228 -12.32 23.33 15.56
N GLN A 229 -12.30 24.27 14.60
CA GLN A 229 -12.79 25.63 14.87
C GLN A 229 -13.78 26.27 13.88
N LYS A 230 -13.99 25.79 12.64
CA LYS A 230 -14.80 26.58 11.66
C LYS A 230 -15.74 25.85 10.69
N ILE A 231 -15.66 24.53 10.55
CA ILE A 231 -16.59 23.79 9.67
C ILE A 231 -17.50 22.93 10.54
N ASP A 232 -18.73 23.39 10.78
CA ASP A 232 -19.73 22.68 11.58
C ASP A 232 -20.86 22.07 10.72
N ASP A 233 -20.88 22.37 9.43
CA ASP A 233 -21.86 21.88 8.48
C ASP A 233 -21.25 21.03 7.35
N PHE A 234 -21.95 19.96 7.00
CA PHE A 234 -21.62 19.13 5.85
C PHE A 234 -22.20 19.81 4.60
N SER A 235 -21.54 20.88 4.16
CA SER A 235 -21.95 21.74 3.05
C SER A 235 -20.86 21.83 1.98
N ILE A 236 -21.21 22.35 0.79
CA ILE A 236 -20.23 22.61 -0.28
C ILE A 236 -19.18 23.64 0.17
N ILE A 237 -19.61 24.65 0.95
CA ILE A 237 -18.72 25.69 1.48
C ILE A 237 -17.76 25.07 2.50
N GLY A 238 -18.27 24.23 3.41
CA GLY A 238 -17.46 23.47 4.35
C GLY A 238 -16.47 22.56 3.62
N TYR A 239 -16.91 21.89 2.57
CA TYR A 239 -16.03 21.06 1.75
C TYR A 239 -14.92 21.87 1.07
N GLU A 240 -15.24 23.05 0.51
CA GLU A 240 -14.24 23.94 -0.09
C GLU A 240 -13.21 24.42 0.95
N GLN A 241 -13.64 24.76 2.17
CA GLN A 241 -12.74 25.10 3.28
C GLN A 241 -11.84 23.93 3.68
N TYR A 242 -12.39 22.71 3.71
CA TYR A 242 -11.63 21.49 3.96
C TYR A 242 -10.55 21.25 2.88
N LEU A 243 -10.88 21.41 1.60
CA LEU A 243 -9.90 21.26 0.51
C LEU A 243 -8.80 22.34 0.54
N ASN A 244 -9.15 23.57 0.92
CA ASN A 244 -8.16 24.63 1.14
C ASN A 244 -7.20 24.27 2.29
N ALA A 245 -7.72 23.66 3.37
CA ALA A 245 -6.90 23.21 4.49
C ALA A 245 -5.92 22.10 4.09
N LEU A 246 -6.33 21.18 3.19
CA LEU A 246 -5.44 20.18 2.60
C LEU A 246 -4.31 20.80 1.75
N GLY A 247 -4.35 22.11 1.48
CA GLY A 247 -3.34 22.81 0.69
C GLY A 247 -3.45 22.51 -0.80
N LEU A 248 -4.63 22.11 -1.28
CA LEU A 248 -4.86 21.88 -2.71
C LEU A 248 -4.82 23.21 -3.48
N ASN A 249 -4.33 23.17 -4.71
CA ASN A 249 -4.33 24.36 -5.55
C ASN A 249 -5.77 24.77 -5.95
N SER A 250 -5.98 26.06 -6.21
CA SER A 250 -7.31 26.62 -6.50
C SER A 250 -8.01 25.98 -7.71
N LYS A 251 -7.26 25.53 -8.71
CA LYS A 251 -7.80 24.84 -9.89
C LYS A 251 -8.38 23.47 -9.51
N THR A 252 -7.66 22.68 -8.72
CA THR A 252 -8.11 21.38 -8.22
C THR A 252 -9.34 21.53 -7.34
N ILE A 253 -9.33 22.50 -6.42
CA ILE A 253 -10.49 22.81 -5.54
C ILE A 253 -11.73 23.11 -6.38
N ASN A 254 -11.60 23.99 -7.38
CA ASN A 254 -12.71 24.35 -8.26
C ASN A 254 -13.23 23.14 -9.06
N ASN A 255 -12.35 22.26 -9.54
CA ASN A 255 -12.75 21.05 -10.25
C ASN A 255 -13.52 20.08 -9.35
N TYR A 256 -13.06 19.87 -8.11
CA TYR A 256 -13.75 19.00 -7.16
C TYR A 256 -15.11 19.56 -6.77
N ARG A 257 -15.18 20.87 -6.49
CA ARG A 257 -16.44 21.55 -6.22
C ARG A 257 -17.44 21.41 -7.37
N LEU A 258 -16.99 21.66 -8.61
CA LEU A 258 -17.83 21.55 -9.80
C LEU A 258 -18.42 20.14 -9.94
N ARG A 259 -17.65 19.09 -9.63
CA ARG A 259 -18.17 17.71 -9.65
C ARG A 259 -19.28 17.51 -8.63
N ILE A 260 -19.06 17.94 -7.38
CA ILE A 260 -20.08 17.78 -6.35
C ILE A 260 -21.36 18.53 -6.74
N GLU A 261 -21.23 19.74 -7.29
CA GLU A 261 -22.36 20.50 -7.82
C GLU A 261 -23.09 19.78 -8.97
N GLN A 262 -22.37 19.06 -9.84
CA GLN A 262 -22.94 18.22 -10.90
C GLN A 262 -23.70 17.01 -10.37
N LEU A 263 -23.15 16.31 -9.37
CA LEU A 263 -23.80 15.17 -8.73
C LEU A 263 -25.06 15.57 -7.97
N LEU A 264 -25.14 16.83 -7.50
CA LEU A 264 -26.34 17.41 -6.90
C LEU A 264 -27.34 17.96 -7.93
N GLY A 265 -27.05 17.89 -9.23
CA GLY A 265 -27.89 18.44 -10.29
C GLY A 265 -27.94 19.97 -10.34
N THR A 266 -27.08 20.65 -9.57
CA THR A 266 -27.00 22.12 -9.55
C THR A 266 -26.15 22.70 -10.69
N LYS A 267 -25.36 21.85 -11.35
CA LYS A 267 -24.56 22.16 -12.54
C LYS A 267 -24.71 21.06 -13.57
N GLU A 268 -24.78 21.44 -14.84
CA GLU A 268 -24.79 20.47 -15.93
C GLU A 268 -23.38 19.95 -16.24
N ILE A 269 -23.29 18.71 -16.71
CA ILE A 269 -22.05 18.18 -17.29
C ILE A 269 -21.96 18.67 -18.74
N THR A 270 -21.02 19.59 -19.00
CA THR A 270 -20.68 19.99 -20.37
C THR A 270 -19.63 19.05 -20.94
N SER A 271 -20.05 18.14 -21.82
CA SER A 271 -19.15 17.22 -22.53
C SER A 271 -19.39 17.25 -24.03
N LYS A 272 -18.30 17.13 -24.80
CA LYS A 272 -18.35 16.95 -26.26
C LYS A 272 -18.68 15.51 -26.67
N ARG A 273 -18.68 14.58 -25.72
CA ARG A 273 -19.00 13.15 -25.92
C ARG A 273 -20.38 12.87 -25.36
N GLU A 274 -21.07 11.92 -25.96
CA GLU A 274 -22.30 11.34 -25.40
C GLU A 274 -21.94 10.63 -24.09
N ILE A 275 -22.61 11.01 -23.00
CA ILE A 275 -22.41 10.45 -21.66
C ILE A 275 -23.69 9.71 -21.30
N VAL A 276 -23.56 8.60 -20.59
CA VAL A 276 -24.68 7.97 -19.87
C VAL A 276 -25.35 9.02 -18.95
N GLU A 277 -26.65 8.92 -18.71
CA GLU A 277 -27.35 9.84 -17.81
C GLU A 277 -26.77 9.74 -16.39
N LEU A 278 -26.27 10.87 -15.87
CA LEU A 278 -25.72 10.94 -14.52
C LEU A 278 -26.88 10.86 -13.53
N GLU A 279 -26.79 9.93 -12.58
CA GLU A 279 -27.70 9.91 -11.44
C GLU A 279 -27.51 11.16 -10.57
N ILE A 280 -28.62 11.83 -10.25
CA ILE A 280 -28.64 13.03 -9.41
C ILE A 280 -28.97 12.63 -7.98
N TYR A 281 -28.14 13.09 -7.06
CA TYR A 281 -28.26 12.84 -5.62
C TYR A 281 -28.84 14.06 -4.91
N LYS A 282 -29.62 13.83 -3.86
CA LYS A 282 -30.35 14.89 -3.12
C LYS A 282 -29.48 15.58 -2.08
N SER A 283 -28.38 14.95 -1.67
CA SER A 283 -27.51 15.46 -0.61
C SER A 283 -26.08 14.96 -0.75
N LEU A 284 -25.15 15.64 -0.06
CA LEU A 284 -23.76 15.18 0.05
C LEU A 284 -23.66 13.81 0.73
N ASP A 285 -24.56 13.47 1.65
CA ASP A 285 -24.59 12.16 2.31
C ASP A 285 -24.90 11.05 1.30
N GLU A 286 -25.91 11.27 0.47
CA GLU A 286 -26.30 10.32 -0.57
C GLU A 286 -25.21 10.13 -1.62
N ILE A 287 -24.46 11.19 -1.94
CA ILE A 287 -23.25 11.09 -2.78
C ILE A 287 -22.20 10.17 -2.13
N CYS A 288 -21.92 10.35 -0.84
CA CYS A 288 -20.95 9.53 -0.12
C CYS A 288 -21.37 8.06 -0.05
N ASP A 289 -22.66 7.78 0.13
CA ASP A 289 -23.20 6.42 0.26
C ASP A 289 -23.22 5.67 -1.09
N ASN A 290 -23.09 6.38 -2.22
CA ASN A 290 -23.13 5.81 -3.58
C ASN A 290 -21.78 5.94 -4.33
N LEU A 291 -20.66 5.94 -3.60
CA LEU A 291 -19.32 6.05 -4.20
C LEU A 291 -19.08 5.01 -5.31
N ASP A 292 -19.49 3.76 -5.10
CA ASP A 292 -19.26 2.67 -6.06
C ASP A 292 -20.02 2.90 -7.37
N SER A 293 -21.28 3.33 -7.31
CA SER A 293 -22.08 3.68 -8.50
C SER A 293 -21.48 4.87 -9.27
N ILE A 294 -21.03 5.91 -8.55
CA ILE A 294 -20.39 7.08 -9.16
C ILE A 294 -19.07 6.68 -9.83
N LYS A 295 -18.33 5.78 -9.19
CA LYS A 295 -17.09 5.25 -9.73
C LYS A 295 -17.34 4.45 -11.01
N ASP A 296 -18.29 3.52 -11.01
CA ASP A 296 -18.63 2.72 -12.21
C ASP A 296 -19.05 3.61 -13.38
N PHE A 297 -19.76 4.70 -13.09
CA PHE A 297 -20.09 5.73 -14.08
C PHE A 297 -18.84 6.45 -14.62
N ASP A 298 -17.93 6.91 -13.73
CA ASP A 298 -16.70 7.60 -14.13
C ASP A 298 -15.81 6.68 -14.99
N ASP A 299 -15.70 5.41 -14.60
CA ASP A 299 -14.99 4.33 -15.31
C ASP A 299 -15.56 4.16 -16.72
N SER A 300 -16.88 3.99 -16.82
CA SER A 300 -17.58 3.76 -18.09
C SER A 300 -17.43 4.93 -19.06
N ASN A 301 -17.44 6.16 -18.55
CA ASN A 301 -17.36 7.38 -19.36
C ASN A 301 -15.92 7.90 -19.56
N LYS A 302 -14.91 7.17 -19.05
CA LYS A 302 -13.50 7.58 -19.05
C LYS A 302 -13.31 8.98 -18.44
N MET A 303 -14.15 9.34 -17.47
CA MET A 303 -14.11 10.62 -16.77
C MET A 303 -13.11 10.57 -15.61
N HIS A 304 -11.94 9.96 -15.80
CA HIS A 304 -11.02 9.72 -14.69
C HIS A 304 -10.09 10.87 -14.33
N ARG A 305 -9.73 10.83 -13.02
CA ARG A 305 -8.71 11.56 -12.23
C ARG A 305 -9.19 12.71 -11.35
N GLN A 306 -10.23 13.46 -11.74
CA GLN A 306 -10.70 14.60 -10.94
C GLN A 306 -12.05 14.37 -10.25
N PHE A 307 -12.83 13.41 -10.76
CA PHE A 307 -14.22 13.23 -10.39
C PHE A 307 -14.38 12.25 -9.21
N THR A 308 -13.77 11.07 -9.24
CA THR A 308 -13.81 10.11 -8.11
C THR A 308 -13.05 10.62 -6.88
N SER A 309 -11.91 11.30 -7.07
CA SER A 309 -11.14 11.94 -6.00
C SER A 309 -11.93 13.01 -5.27
N SER A 310 -12.84 13.71 -5.97
CA SER A 310 -13.72 14.70 -5.36
C SER A 310 -14.71 14.06 -4.38
N VAL A 311 -15.24 12.88 -4.68
CA VAL A 311 -16.15 12.16 -3.78
C VAL A 311 -15.39 11.50 -2.63
N SER A 312 -14.20 10.96 -2.90
CA SER A 312 -13.35 10.36 -1.88
C SER A 312 -12.93 11.39 -0.83
N ASN A 313 -12.53 12.60 -1.26
CA ASN A 313 -12.25 13.72 -0.35
C ASN A 313 -13.51 14.20 0.39
N LEU A 314 -14.69 14.17 -0.26
CA LEU A 314 -15.95 14.49 0.39
C LEU A 314 -16.29 13.48 1.50
N ILE A 315 -16.02 12.18 1.29
CA ILE A 315 -16.17 11.13 2.32
C ILE A 315 -15.20 11.38 3.47
N ASN A 316 -13.95 11.71 3.19
CA ASN A 316 -12.97 12.06 4.22
C ASN A 316 -13.44 13.28 5.04
N PHE A 317 -14.00 14.29 4.37
CA PHE A 317 -14.63 15.44 5.02
C PHE A 317 -15.87 15.08 5.85
N ARG A 318 -16.77 14.25 5.32
CA ARG A 318 -17.94 13.74 6.07
C ARG A 318 -17.50 13.02 7.34
N ASN A 319 -16.52 12.14 7.21
CA ASN A 319 -15.96 11.38 8.32
C ASN A 319 -15.29 12.31 9.34
N SER A 320 -14.62 13.38 8.91
CA SER A 320 -14.04 14.37 9.80
C SER A 320 -15.11 15.17 10.57
N LEU A 321 -16.29 15.40 9.99
CA LEU A 321 -17.42 16.04 10.69
C LEU A 321 -18.20 15.10 11.62
N LEU A 322 -18.44 13.85 11.19
CA LEU A 322 -19.15 12.85 12.01
C LEU A 322 -18.36 12.49 13.27
N THR A 323 -17.03 12.44 13.16
CA THR A 323 -16.13 12.24 14.30
C THR A 323 -16.15 13.41 15.28
N ASN A 324 -16.49 14.63 14.86
CA ASN A 324 -16.67 15.78 15.75
C ASN A 324 -17.94 15.72 16.63
N LYS A 325 -19.01 15.05 16.18
CA LYS A 325 -20.30 14.98 16.92
C LYS A 325 -20.38 13.89 17.99
N LYS A 326 -19.50 12.88 17.96
CA LYS A 326 -19.49 11.76 18.92
C LYS A 326 -18.12 11.69 19.62
N SER A 327 -18.04 12.18 20.86
CA SER A 327 -16.82 12.11 21.67
C SER A 327 -16.48 10.67 22.08
N SER A 328 -15.64 9.98 21.30
CA SER A 328 -14.68 8.95 21.73
C SER A 328 -13.87 8.45 20.52
N SER A 329 -12.54 8.59 20.56
CA SER A 329 -11.52 8.17 19.56
C SER A 329 -11.66 8.71 18.13
N LYS A 330 -10.99 9.85 17.88
CA LYS A 330 -10.89 10.59 16.61
C LYS A 330 -10.30 9.76 15.46
N ALA A 331 -10.96 9.68 14.31
CA ALA A 331 -10.29 9.38 13.04
C ALA A 331 -9.88 10.71 12.39
N LYS A 332 -8.63 11.12 12.61
CA LYS A 332 -8.01 12.25 11.93
C LYS A 332 -7.65 11.82 10.50
N PRO A 333 -7.69 12.70 9.49
CA PRO A 333 -7.23 12.33 8.15
C PRO A 333 -5.76 11.92 8.20
N ASP A 334 -5.43 10.78 7.61
CA ASP A 334 -4.07 10.24 7.65
C ASP A 334 -3.14 10.96 6.67
N PHE A 335 -1.91 11.20 7.10
CA PHE A 335 -0.85 11.84 6.32
C PHE A 335 0.33 10.89 6.22
N VAL A 336 0.76 10.55 5.01
CA VAL A 336 1.85 9.58 4.79
C VAL A 336 3.06 10.25 4.17
N PHE A 337 4.19 10.17 4.86
CA PHE A 337 5.48 10.68 4.41
C PHE A 337 6.41 9.51 4.06
N VAL A 338 6.77 9.38 2.79
CA VAL A 338 7.68 8.32 2.32
C VAL A 338 9.09 8.86 2.18
N ILE A 339 10.05 8.15 2.78
CA ILE A 339 11.48 8.42 2.70
C ILE A 339 12.15 7.26 1.99
N ASP A 340 12.42 7.42 0.70
CA ASP A 340 13.17 6.43 -0.05
C ASP A 340 14.67 6.56 0.19
N GLU A 341 15.37 5.43 0.09
CA GLU A 341 16.80 5.31 0.36
C GLU A 341 17.20 5.96 1.71
N ILE A 342 16.39 5.72 2.76
CA ILE A 342 16.51 6.40 4.05
C ILE A 342 17.91 6.26 4.68
N ASN A 343 18.62 5.17 4.37
CA ASN A 343 19.96 4.87 4.85
C ASN A 343 21.09 5.62 4.11
N ARG A 344 20.79 6.37 3.05
CA ARG A 344 21.78 7.17 2.29
C ARG A 344 22.02 8.56 2.84
N GLY A 345 21.26 8.97 3.86
CA GLY A 345 21.45 10.22 4.59
C GLY A 345 21.84 9.96 6.04
N GLU A 346 22.50 10.93 6.68
CA GLU A 346 22.80 10.88 8.12
C GLU A 346 21.53 11.20 8.92
N ILE A 347 20.71 10.18 9.17
CA ILE A 347 19.33 10.37 9.65
C ILE A 347 19.28 11.12 10.98
N SER A 348 20.22 10.84 11.89
CA SER A 348 20.35 11.54 13.17
C SER A 348 20.54 13.05 12.98
N LYS A 349 21.34 13.45 11.99
CA LYS A 349 21.57 14.86 11.64
C LYS A 349 20.37 15.46 10.91
N ILE A 350 19.76 14.72 9.98
CA ILE A 350 18.60 15.18 9.19
C ILE A 350 17.39 15.45 10.09
N PHE A 351 17.06 14.52 10.99
CA PHE A 351 15.93 14.69 11.92
C PHE A 351 16.27 15.62 13.09
N GLY A 352 17.54 15.70 13.51
CA GLY A 352 17.94 16.52 14.65
C GLY A 352 17.11 16.21 15.90
N GLU A 353 16.52 17.24 16.49
CA GLU A 353 15.67 17.15 17.68
C GLU A 353 14.30 16.50 17.42
N LEU A 354 13.82 16.47 16.16
CA LEU A 354 12.56 15.82 15.81
C LEU A 354 12.61 14.32 16.08
N PHE A 355 13.82 13.77 16.25
CA PHE A 355 14.06 12.40 16.62
C PHE A 355 13.34 11.98 17.92
N PHE A 356 13.10 12.93 18.84
CA PHE A 356 12.24 12.69 20.00
C PHE A 356 10.76 12.61 19.62
N SER A 357 10.31 13.56 18.80
CA SER A 357 8.91 13.68 18.36
C SER A 357 8.47 12.58 17.38
N ILE A 358 9.41 11.89 16.73
CA ILE A 358 9.06 10.80 15.82
C ILE A 358 8.66 9.52 16.51
N ASP A 359 9.07 9.36 17.76
CA ASP A 359 8.73 8.19 18.56
C ASP A 359 7.20 8.08 18.71
N PRO A 360 6.59 6.92 18.41
CA PRO A 360 5.13 6.75 18.50
C PRO A 360 4.58 7.12 19.89
N SER A 361 5.38 6.92 20.95
CA SER A 361 4.99 7.27 22.32
C SER A 361 5.01 8.78 22.62
N TYR A 362 5.66 9.59 21.78
CA TYR A 362 5.82 11.04 21.94
C TYR A 362 5.18 11.86 20.81
N ARG A 363 4.38 11.27 19.91
CA ARG A 363 3.58 12.04 18.92
C ARG A 363 2.68 13.10 19.58
N GLY A 364 2.34 14.15 18.85
CA GLY A 364 1.51 15.24 19.36
C GLY A 364 2.24 16.19 20.33
N LYS A 365 1.47 17.04 21.03
CA LYS A 365 2.01 18.09 21.92
C LYS A 365 2.92 17.58 23.05
N LYS A 366 2.85 16.30 23.41
CA LYS A 366 3.71 15.67 24.43
C LYS A 366 5.16 15.52 23.98
N GLY A 367 5.42 15.39 22.68
CA GLY A 367 6.77 15.36 22.11
C GLY A 367 7.15 16.64 21.41
N SER A 368 6.68 17.78 21.93
CA SER A 368 7.07 19.09 21.42
C SER A 368 8.54 19.36 21.67
N VAL A 369 9.20 19.90 20.65
CA VAL A 369 10.62 20.25 20.65
C VAL A 369 10.80 21.67 20.11
N LYS A 370 11.83 22.36 20.60
CA LYS A 370 12.29 23.61 20.00
C LYS A 370 13.30 23.28 18.93
N THR A 371 13.05 23.75 17.72
CA THR A 371 13.91 23.51 16.57
C THR A 371 15.22 24.30 16.65
N GLN A 372 16.22 23.92 15.84
CA GLN A 372 17.53 24.60 15.84
C GLN A 372 17.45 26.11 15.58
N TYR A 373 16.47 26.54 14.78
CA TYR A 373 16.24 27.96 14.47
C TYR A 373 15.08 28.57 15.24
N SER A 374 14.65 27.96 16.36
CA SER A 374 13.52 28.44 17.18
C SER A 374 13.67 29.88 17.67
N ASN A 375 14.90 30.35 17.89
CA ASN A 375 15.17 31.75 18.28
C ASN A 375 14.89 32.76 17.15
N LEU A 376 14.72 32.29 15.91
CA LEU A 376 14.36 33.12 14.75
C LEU A 376 12.87 33.04 14.40
N HIS A 377 12.08 32.30 15.19
CA HIS A 377 10.63 32.24 15.02
C HIS A 377 10.01 33.56 15.49
N ASN A 378 8.92 33.97 14.84
CA ASN A 378 8.21 35.20 15.20
C ASN A 378 7.50 35.09 16.56
N ASP A 379 7.14 33.88 16.97
CA ASP A 379 6.55 33.57 18.27
C ASP A 379 7.54 32.75 19.11
N GLU A 380 8.01 33.32 20.23
CA GLU A 380 8.93 32.64 21.15
C GLU A 380 8.35 31.37 21.80
N LYS A 381 7.02 31.21 21.74
CA LYS A 381 6.30 30.03 22.22
C LYS A 381 6.08 28.98 21.12
N GLU A 382 6.47 29.26 19.88
CA GLU A 382 6.38 28.28 18.79
C GLU A 382 7.22 27.05 19.14
N VAL A 383 6.59 25.88 19.02
CA VAL A 383 7.22 24.59 19.21
C VAL A 383 6.78 23.65 18.09
N PHE A 384 7.69 22.79 17.67
CA PHE A 384 7.40 21.76 16.68
C PHE A 384 7.00 20.45 17.36
N TYR A 385 6.06 19.72 16.78
CA TYR A 385 5.83 18.31 17.09
C TYR A 385 5.27 17.59 15.87
N VAL A 386 5.49 16.28 15.78
CA VAL A 386 4.88 15.47 14.72
C VAL A 386 3.46 15.06 15.13
N PRO A 387 2.43 15.31 14.30
CA PRO A 387 1.05 14.93 14.59
C PRO A 387 0.83 13.42 14.69
N GLU A 388 -0.20 13.01 15.45
CA GLU A 388 -0.59 11.59 15.66
C GLU A 388 -1.08 10.90 14.37
N ASN A 389 -1.54 11.69 13.40
CA ASN A 389 -2.02 11.27 12.09
C ASN A 389 -0.96 11.38 10.99
N VAL A 390 0.30 11.64 11.34
CA VAL A 390 1.44 11.56 10.41
C VAL A 390 2.14 10.22 10.57
N TYR A 391 2.25 9.51 9.45
CA TYR A 391 2.87 8.21 9.31
C TYR A 391 4.12 8.31 8.45
N ILE A 392 5.16 7.57 8.81
CA ILE A 392 6.43 7.56 8.06
C ILE A 392 6.68 6.16 7.51
N ILE A 393 6.97 6.07 6.22
CA ILE A 393 7.41 4.82 5.58
C ILE A 393 8.81 5.06 5.01
N GLY A 394 9.81 4.42 5.58
CA GLY A 394 11.15 4.37 5.00
C GLY A 394 11.32 3.19 4.06
N SER A 395 12.12 3.33 3.00
CA SER A 395 12.66 2.19 2.24
C SER A 395 14.18 2.24 2.20
N MET A 396 14.83 1.08 2.33
CA MET A 396 16.28 0.96 2.23
C MET A 396 16.71 -0.34 1.56
N ASN A 397 17.85 -0.31 0.90
CA ASN A 397 18.54 -1.52 0.44
C ASN A 397 19.57 -1.95 1.48
N ASP A 398 19.65 -3.27 1.69
CA ASP A 398 20.51 -3.84 2.73
C ASP A 398 22.01 -3.79 2.39
N ILE A 399 22.37 -3.75 1.11
CA ILE A 399 23.74 -3.91 0.61
C ILE A 399 24.40 -2.61 0.15
N ASP A 400 23.70 -1.48 0.22
CA ASP A 400 24.25 -0.21 -0.24
C ASP A 400 25.52 0.12 0.56
N ARG A 401 26.66 0.21 -0.11
CA ARG A 401 27.99 0.28 0.54
C ARG A 401 28.30 1.64 1.15
N SER A 402 27.51 2.67 0.83
CA SER A 402 27.68 4.07 1.25
C SER A 402 26.58 4.51 2.21
N VAL A 403 26.16 3.61 3.11
CA VAL A 403 25.01 3.83 3.99
C VAL A 403 25.44 4.11 5.41
N GLU A 404 24.67 4.97 6.05
CA GLU A 404 24.81 5.27 7.47
C GLU A 404 24.25 4.10 8.30
N SER A 405 24.97 3.69 9.34
CA SER A 405 24.50 2.64 10.23
C SER A 405 23.41 3.18 11.15
N PHE A 406 22.23 2.54 11.15
CA PHE A 406 21.18 2.88 12.12
C PHE A 406 21.61 2.51 13.54
N ASP A 407 21.58 3.48 14.45
CA ASP A 407 21.81 3.23 15.86
C ASP A 407 20.63 2.48 16.51
N PHE A 408 20.85 1.98 17.74
CA PHE A 408 19.81 1.27 18.48
C PHE A 408 18.62 2.16 18.88
N ALA A 409 18.83 3.46 19.08
CA ALA A 409 17.75 4.39 19.41
C ALA A 409 16.80 4.59 18.22
N MET A 410 17.34 4.64 17.00
CA MET A 410 16.61 4.70 15.76
C MET A 410 15.82 3.42 15.53
N ARG A 411 16.47 2.26 15.68
CA ARG A 411 15.82 0.96 15.46
C ARG A 411 14.57 0.80 16.31
N ARG A 412 14.53 1.36 17.53
CA ARG A 412 13.38 1.31 18.44
C ARG A 412 12.17 2.13 17.98
N ARG A 413 12.35 3.12 17.10
CA ARG A 413 11.28 4.06 16.67
C ARG A 413 10.61 3.69 15.35
N PHE A 414 11.17 2.70 14.67
CA PHE A 414 10.64 2.16 13.42
C PHE A 414 10.36 0.67 13.59
N THR A 415 9.27 0.21 12.98
CA THR A 415 9.05 -1.24 12.79
C THR A 415 9.73 -1.67 11.50
N TRP A 416 10.59 -2.67 11.59
CA TRP A 416 11.39 -3.15 10.46
C TRP A 416 10.69 -4.32 9.78
N ILE A 417 10.52 -4.23 8.47
CA ILE A 417 9.83 -5.22 7.66
C ILE A 417 10.75 -5.57 6.49
N GLU A 418 11.25 -6.80 6.48
CA GLU A 418 12.01 -7.32 5.35
C GLU A 418 11.06 -7.80 4.25
N ILE A 419 11.28 -7.29 3.04
CA ILE A 419 10.63 -7.76 1.81
C ILE A 419 11.63 -8.63 1.06
N THR A 420 11.44 -9.95 1.15
CA THR A 420 12.34 -10.93 0.53
C THR A 420 12.14 -10.99 -0.98
N ALA A 421 13.14 -11.50 -1.71
CA ALA A 421 13.01 -11.72 -3.15
C ALA A 421 11.85 -12.67 -3.48
N GLU A 422 11.66 -13.73 -2.70
CA GLU A 422 10.53 -14.66 -2.88
C GLU A 422 9.17 -13.96 -2.71
N GLN A 423 9.01 -13.15 -1.66
CA GLN A 423 7.80 -12.36 -1.46
C GLN A 423 7.59 -11.38 -2.63
N SER A 424 8.67 -10.76 -3.14
CA SER A 424 8.57 -9.83 -4.27
C SER A 424 8.07 -10.51 -5.55
N ALA A 425 8.48 -11.75 -5.84
CA ALA A 425 7.98 -12.49 -7.00
C ALA A 425 6.48 -12.78 -6.89
N VAL A 426 6.00 -13.03 -5.68
CA VAL A 426 4.58 -13.22 -5.41
C VAL A 426 3.82 -11.91 -5.54
N ASN A 427 4.30 -10.83 -4.93
CA ASN A 427 3.64 -9.52 -4.92
C ASN A 427 3.57 -8.90 -6.33
N MET A 428 4.54 -9.23 -7.19
CA MET A 428 4.62 -8.76 -8.57
C MET A 428 4.07 -9.75 -9.58
N SER A 429 3.40 -10.82 -9.13
CA SER A 429 2.76 -11.82 -10.00
C SER A 429 3.70 -12.40 -11.06
N LEU A 430 4.94 -12.70 -10.66
CA LEU A 430 5.94 -13.23 -11.58
C LEU A 430 5.51 -14.64 -12.05
N PRO A 431 5.58 -14.94 -13.37
CA PRO A 431 5.29 -16.26 -13.91
C PRO A 431 6.10 -17.36 -13.22
N HIS A 432 5.52 -18.56 -13.12
CA HIS A 432 6.09 -19.67 -12.37
C HIS A 432 7.51 -20.03 -12.83
N ASP A 433 7.71 -20.14 -14.14
CA ASP A 433 8.99 -20.45 -14.79
C ASP A 433 10.08 -19.42 -14.44
N ILE A 434 9.75 -18.13 -14.51
CA ILE A 434 10.69 -17.05 -14.18
C ILE A 434 10.96 -17.01 -12.67
N LYS A 435 9.91 -17.21 -11.86
CA LYS A 435 10.04 -17.29 -10.39
C LYS A 435 10.99 -18.41 -9.99
N GLU A 436 10.87 -19.60 -10.57
CA GLU A 436 11.78 -20.71 -10.28
C GLU A 436 13.24 -20.38 -10.62
N LYS A 437 13.49 -19.77 -11.78
CA LYS A 437 14.83 -19.32 -12.18
C LYS A 437 15.42 -18.30 -11.23
N MET A 438 14.61 -17.32 -10.82
CA MET A 438 15.01 -16.32 -9.82
C MET A 438 15.36 -16.99 -8.48
N LEU A 439 14.55 -17.96 -8.02
CA LEU A 439 14.81 -18.67 -6.76
C LEU A 439 16.08 -19.54 -6.82
N LYS A 440 16.31 -20.25 -7.92
CA LYS A 440 17.57 -21.00 -8.13
C LYS A 440 18.79 -20.08 -8.10
N LEU A 441 18.71 -18.95 -8.80
CA LEU A 441 19.78 -17.95 -8.79
C LEU A 441 20.01 -17.39 -7.37
N ASN A 442 18.95 -17.02 -6.65
CA ASN A 442 19.08 -16.48 -5.29
C ASN A 442 19.62 -17.51 -4.28
N LYS A 443 19.28 -18.79 -4.47
CA LYS A 443 19.91 -19.87 -3.69
C LYS A 443 21.41 -19.93 -3.98
N GLN A 444 21.81 -19.92 -5.24
CA GLN A 444 23.22 -19.92 -5.62
C GLN A 444 23.97 -18.67 -5.12
N ILE A 445 23.31 -17.51 -5.08
CA ILE A 445 23.86 -16.27 -4.48
C ILE A 445 24.16 -16.50 -3.00
N SER A 446 23.25 -17.10 -2.24
CA SER A 446 23.48 -17.39 -0.82
C SER A 446 24.55 -18.45 -0.57
N ASP A 447 24.71 -19.40 -1.50
CA ASP A 447 25.74 -20.44 -1.43
C ASP A 447 27.13 -19.94 -1.90
N THR A 448 27.22 -18.73 -2.45
CA THR A 448 28.48 -18.15 -2.96
C THR A 448 29.24 -17.42 -1.84
N ASP A 449 30.49 -17.82 -1.61
CA ASP A 449 31.36 -17.18 -0.62
C ASP A 449 31.50 -15.66 -0.83
N GLY A 450 31.19 -14.92 0.24
CA GLY A 450 31.22 -13.46 0.28
C GLY A 450 29.87 -12.79 -0.02
N LEU A 451 28.85 -13.56 -0.39
CA LEU A 451 27.48 -13.10 -0.60
C LEU A 451 26.55 -13.69 0.47
N ASN A 452 25.37 -13.10 0.61
CA ASN A 452 24.34 -13.48 1.59
C ASN A 452 22.94 -13.08 1.06
N PRO A 453 21.84 -13.35 1.79
CA PRO A 453 20.48 -13.03 1.31
C PRO A 453 20.22 -11.56 0.94
N SER A 454 20.97 -10.61 1.53
CA SER A 454 20.85 -9.18 1.19
C SER A 454 21.26 -8.89 -0.27
N TYR A 455 22.03 -9.78 -0.90
CA TYR A 455 22.43 -9.71 -2.32
C TYR A 455 21.45 -10.43 -3.26
N HIS A 456 20.32 -10.93 -2.77
CA HIS A 456 19.30 -11.53 -3.64
C HIS A 456 18.81 -10.54 -4.71
N ILE A 457 18.41 -11.08 -5.84
CA ILE A 457 17.78 -10.33 -6.93
C ILE A 457 16.28 -10.40 -6.74
N GLY A 458 15.64 -9.24 -6.57
CA GLY A 458 14.20 -9.12 -6.48
C GLY A 458 13.48 -9.18 -7.84
N ALA A 459 12.16 -9.38 -7.79
CA ALA A 459 11.34 -9.62 -8.98
C ALA A 459 11.29 -8.46 -9.99
N ALA A 460 11.56 -7.22 -9.58
CA ALA A 460 11.53 -6.05 -10.48
C ALA A 460 12.57 -6.15 -11.62
N TYR A 461 13.64 -6.93 -11.44
CA TYR A 461 14.63 -7.20 -12.49
C TYR A 461 14.07 -8.05 -13.65
N PHE A 462 12.92 -8.67 -13.46
CA PHE A 462 12.26 -9.53 -14.44
C PHE A 462 11.07 -8.84 -15.13
N LEU A 463 10.71 -7.62 -14.72
CA LEU A 463 9.57 -6.89 -15.28
C LEU A 463 9.98 -5.84 -16.31
N ASP A 464 9.09 -5.56 -17.26
CA ASP A 464 9.17 -4.42 -18.17
C ASP A 464 8.62 -3.13 -17.55
N SER A 465 8.61 -2.03 -18.31
CA SER A 465 8.10 -0.74 -17.84
C SER A 465 6.60 -0.71 -17.57
N ASN A 466 5.86 -1.69 -18.09
CA ASN A 466 4.42 -1.84 -17.90
C ASN A 466 4.10 -2.81 -16.76
N GLY A 467 5.12 -3.35 -16.08
CA GLY A 467 4.96 -4.35 -15.02
C GLY A 467 4.71 -5.77 -15.54
N ASN A 468 4.86 -6.03 -16.84
CA ASN A 468 4.73 -7.38 -17.38
C ASN A 468 6.06 -8.13 -17.30
N ALA A 469 5.98 -9.44 -17.11
CA ALA A 469 7.16 -10.28 -17.08
C ALA A 469 7.84 -10.37 -18.45
N ARG A 470 9.15 -10.11 -18.46
CA ARG A 470 10.00 -10.23 -19.65
C ARG A 470 10.15 -11.70 -20.00
N GLN A 471 9.93 -12.01 -21.28
CA GLN A 471 10.01 -13.39 -21.79
C GLN A 471 11.43 -13.75 -22.27
N ASP A 472 12.25 -12.76 -22.61
CA ASP A 472 13.60 -12.97 -23.13
C ASP A 472 14.62 -13.11 -21.99
N ILE A 473 14.86 -14.37 -21.61
CA ILE A 473 15.75 -14.75 -20.50
C ILE A 473 17.21 -14.34 -20.77
N ASP A 474 17.68 -14.42 -22.01
CA ASP A 474 19.05 -14.06 -22.37
C ASP A 474 19.28 -12.56 -22.18
N ASN A 475 18.34 -11.72 -22.61
CA ASN A 475 18.42 -10.29 -22.39
C ASN A 475 18.25 -9.90 -20.91
N ILE A 476 17.40 -10.60 -20.16
CA ILE A 476 17.31 -10.41 -18.70
C ILE A 476 18.68 -10.65 -18.06
N TRP A 477 19.34 -11.76 -18.41
CA TRP A 477 20.66 -12.08 -17.90
C TRP A 477 21.71 -11.03 -18.31
N ASN A 478 21.93 -10.87 -19.62
CA ASN A 478 23.03 -10.09 -20.17
C ASN A 478 22.94 -8.60 -19.83
N LEU A 479 21.73 -8.03 -19.78
CA LEU A 479 21.54 -6.57 -19.66
C LEU A 479 21.20 -6.11 -18.24
N ARG A 480 20.71 -6.99 -17.36
CA ARG A 480 20.21 -6.59 -16.03
C ARG A 480 20.87 -7.35 -14.89
N ILE A 481 20.95 -8.67 -14.98
CA ILE A 481 21.47 -9.51 -13.88
C ILE A 481 22.99 -9.56 -13.87
N GLU A 482 23.62 -9.92 -15.00
CA GLU A 482 25.07 -10.10 -15.07
C GLU A 482 25.85 -8.81 -14.71
N PRO A 483 25.47 -7.61 -15.20
CA PRO A 483 26.15 -6.37 -14.80
C PRO A 483 26.07 -6.10 -13.29
N LEU A 484 24.93 -6.41 -12.65
CA LEU A 484 24.75 -6.25 -11.21
C LEU A 484 25.64 -7.22 -10.42
N LEU A 485 25.65 -8.50 -10.81
CA LEU A 485 26.46 -9.52 -10.16
C LEU A 485 27.96 -9.25 -10.31
N LYS A 486 28.39 -8.68 -11.45
CA LYS A 486 29.76 -8.19 -11.65
C LYS A 486 30.15 -7.14 -10.61
N GLU A 487 29.26 -6.21 -10.27
CA GLU A 487 29.52 -5.22 -9.21
C GLU A 487 29.51 -5.86 -7.80
N TYR A 488 28.62 -6.83 -7.54
CA TYR A 488 28.60 -7.55 -6.26
C TYR A 488 29.93 -8.28 -6.00
N LEU A 489 30.42 -8.98 -7.02
CA LEU A 489 31.65 -9.77 -6.97
C LEU A 489 32.92 -8.93 -7.22
N ARG A 490 32.78 -7.62 -7.42
CA ARG A 490 33.91 -6.74 -7.70
C ARG A 490 34.91 -6.77 -6.54
N GLY A 491 36.14 -7.14 -6.86
CA GLY A 491 37.23 -7.27 -5.88
C GLY A 491 37.26 -8.61 -5.14
N MET A 492 36.34 -9.54 -5.42
CA MET A 492 36.40 -10.91 -4.91
C MET A 492 37.30 -11.79 -5.79
N PRO A 493 37.98 -12.79 -5.21
CA PRO A 493 38.71 -13.80 -5.99
C PRO A 493 37.73 -14.63 -6.83
N ASP A 494 38.24 -15.14 -7.96
CA ASP A 494 37.54 -16.06 -8.86
C ASP A 494 36.16 -15.53 -9.33
N SER A 495 36.04 -14.21 -9.47
CA SER A 495 34.77 -13.55 -9.81
C SER A 495 34.19 -14.01 -11.15
N ILE A 496 35.03 -14.37 -12.12
CA ILE A 496 34.60 -14.92 -13.42
C ILE A 496 33.95 -16.30 -13.22
N GLU A 497 34.60 -17.20 -12.50
CA GLU A 497 34.06 -18.54 -12.21
C GLU A 497 32.77 -18.46 -11.40
N LYS A 498 32.70 -17.56 -10.41
CA LYS A 498 31.48 -17.30 -9.64
C LYS A 498 30.32 -16.81 -10.52
N ILE A 499 30.58 -15.92 -11.49
CA ILE A 499 29.56 -15.48 -12.45
C ILE A 499 29.07 -16.64 -13.31
N GLU A 500 29.96 -17.52 -13.78
CA GLU A 500 29.57 -18.68 -14.57
C GLU A 500 28.70 -19.65 -13.76
N LEU A 501 29.04 -19.92 -12.49
CA LEU A 501 28.22 -20.73 -11.60
C LEU A 501 26.81 -20.13 -11.40
N LEU A 502 26.73 -18.82 -11.19
CA LEU A 502 25.46 -18.09 -11.08
C LEU A 502 24.65 -18.16 -12.38
N LYS A 503 25.30 -18.05 -13.54
CA LYS A 503 24.66 -18.19 -14.84
C LYS A 503 24.07 -19.57 -15.04
N ASN A 504 24.83 -20.61 -14.71
CA ASN A 504 24.39 -22.00 -14.82
C ASN A 504 23.18 -22.27 -13.91
N ALA A 505 23.16 -21.72 -12.69
CA ALA A 505 22.02 -21.86 -11.80
C ALA A 505 20.75 -21.16 -12.32
N PHE A 506 20.91 -20.02 -13.01
CA PHE A 506 19.80 -19.27 -13.60
C PHE A 506 19.22 -19.93 -14.86
N THR A 507 20.06 -20.55 -15.69
CA THR A 507 19.64 -21.18 -16.95
C THR A 507 19.15 -22.61 -16.79
N ALA A 508 19.58 -23.32 -15.74
CA ALA A 508 19.06 -24.64 -15.34
C ALA A 508 17.58 -24.63 -14.94
#